data_AF-U4K9Y3-F1
#
_entry.id   AF-U4K9Y3-F1
#
_cell.length_a   1.000
_cell.length_b   1.000
_cell.length_c   1.000
_cell.angle_alpha   90.00
_cell.angle_beta   90.00
_cell.angle_gamma   90.00
#
_symmetry.space_group_name_H-M   'P 1'
#
loop_
_entity.id
_entity.type
_entity.pdbx_description
1 polymer ?
#
loop_
_entity_poly.entity_id
_entity_poly.type
_entity_poly.pdbx_seq_one_letter_code
_entity_poly.pdbx_strand_id
1 'polypeptide(L)'
;MHNRKAVSKWALSARSEARMMGVKTELKEVVRLALTYSRYDFGITSGVRTAKEQNELYLKNASQLDGYQRKSKHQTGDAIDFVAYDENGRVTWDFRYYEAIADAFKRAASELKTPIVWGGDWRTFKDGPHIELARSNTI
;
A
#
# COMPACT_ATOMS: atom_id res chain seq x y z
N MET A 1 14.54 -22.71 -22.25
CA MET A 1 13.16 -23.13 -21.88
C MET A 1 13.14 -23.41 -20.39
N HIS A 2 12.28 -22.71 -19.65
CA HIS A 2 11.69 -22.98 -18.31
C HIS A 2 11.26 -21.59 -17.79
N ASN A 3 10.05 -21.29 -17.35
CA ASN A 3 8.74 -21.94 -17.40
C ASN A 3 7.79 -20.84 -16.87
N ARG A 4 6.80 -20.45 -17.69
CA ARG A 4 5.56 -19.72 -17.35
C ARG A 4 5.66 -18.48 -16.44
N LYS A 5 5.31 -17.31 -17.01
CA LYS A 5 4.74 -16.18 -16.23
C LYS A 5 3.59 -16.74 -15.39
N ALA A 6 3.83 -16.99 -14.10
CA ALA A 6 2.74 -17.19 -13.17
C ALA A 6 2.04 -15.84 -13.06
N VAL A 7 0.93 -15.68 -13.78
CA VAL A 7 -0.07 -14.67 -13.42
C VAL A 7 -0.55 -15.11 -12.04
N SER A 8 -0.30 -14.31 -11.00
CA SER A 8 -0.68 -14.70 -9.64
C SER A 8 -2.19 -15.00 -9.58
N LYS A 9 -2.60 -15.91 -8.69
CA LYS A 9 -4.02 -16.30 -8.51
C LYS A 9 -4.76 -15.40 -7.51
N TRP A 10 -4.10 -14.35 -7.02
CA TRP A 10 -4.64 -13.51 -5.97
C TRP A 10 -5.73 -12.58 -6.51
N ALA A 11 -6.75 -12.33 -5.70
CA ALA A 11 -7.83 -11.43 -6.05
C ALA A 11 -8.16 -10.57 -4.84
N LEU A 12 -8.43 -9.28 -5.08
CA LEU A 12 -8.87 -8.40 -4.02
C LEU A 12 -10.24 -8.86 -3.51
N SER A 13 -10.34 -9.00 -2.19
CA SER A 13 -11.62 -9.24 -1.53
C SER A 13 -12.54 -8.02 -1.69
N ALA A 14 -13.85 -8.23 -1.58
CA ALA A 14 -14.83 -7.14 -1.54
C ALA A 14 -14.52 -6.11 -0.44
N ARG A 15 -13.94 -6.56 0.67
CA ARG A 15 -13.46 -5.68 1.75
C ARG A 15 -12.30 -4.79 1.28
N SER A 16 -11.32 -5.34 0.57
CA SER A 16 -10.19 -4.56 0.05
C SER A 16 -10.65 -3.53 -0.98
N GLU A 17 -11.57 -3.92 -1.88
CA GLU A 17 -12.16 -2.99 -2.85
C GLU A 17 -12.94 -1.86 -2.16
N ALA A 18 -13.74 -2.18 -1.14
CA ALA A 18 -14.44 -1.18 -0.33
C ALA A 18 -13.47 -0.22 0.39
N ARG A 19 -12.33 -0.73 0.90
CA ARG A 19 -11.30 0.10 1.55
C ARG A 19 -10.59 1.04 0.59
N MET A 20 -10.56 0.72 -0.70
CA MET A 20 -10.01 1.60 -1.72
C MET A 20 -11.02 2.64 -2.24
N MET A 21 -12.26 2.68 -1.76
CA MET A 21 -13.18 3.78 -2.13
C MET A 21 -12.56 5.13 -1.75
N GLY A 22 -12.60 6.09 -2.70
CA GLY A 22 -11.96 7.40 -2.56
C GLY A 22 -10.44 7.46 -2.79
N VAL A 23 -9.73 6.32 -2.85
CA VAL A 23 -8.32 6.30 -3.27
C VAL A 23 -8.21 6.68 -4.74
N LYS A 24 -7.17 7.42 -5.11
CA LYS A 24 -6.95 7.86 -6.50
C LYS A 24 -6.83 6.67 -7.47
N THR A 25 -7.29 6.87 -8.69
CA THR A 25 -7.40 5.81 -9.70
C THR A 25 -6.05 5.21 -10.03
N GLU A 26 -5.03 6.04 -10.21
CA GLU A 26 -3.66 5.60 -10.51
C GLU A 26 -3.09 4.68 -9.42
N LEU A 27 -3.34 4.98 -8.14
CA LEU A 27 -2.86 4.12 -7.05
C LEU A 27 -3.64 2.80 -7.00
N LYS A 28 -4.94 2.81 -7.29
CA LYS A 28 -5.74 1.57 -7.42
C LYS A 28 -5.25 0.68 -8.55
N GLU A 29 -4.84 1.27 -9.68
CA GLU A 29 -4.27 0.53 -10.81
C GLU A 29 -2.94 -0.12 -10.42
N VAL A 30 -2.07 0.61 -9.70
CA VAL A 30 -0.84 0.05 -9.14
C VAL A 30 -1.14 -1.10 -8.18
N VAL A 31 -2.09 -0.96 -7.25
CA VAL A 31 -2.49 -2.04 -6.33
C VAL A 31 -2.90 -3.30 -7.09
N ARG A 32 -3.80 -3.16 -8.08
CA ARG A 32 -4.30 -4.31 -8.84
C ARG A 32 -3.21 -4.98 -9.64
N LEU A 33 -2.33 -4.21 -10.28
CA LEU A 33 -1.22 -4.76 -11.05
C LEU A 33 -0.16 -5.41 -10.15
N ALA A 34 0.17 -4.79 -9.02
CA ALA A 34 1.10 -5.34 -8.02
C ALA A 34 0.62 -6.70 -7.52
N LEU A 35 -0.69 -6.86 -7.32
CA LEU A 35 -1.28 -8.14 -6.92
C LEU A 35 -0.95 -9.26 -7.93
N THR A 36 -0.95 -8.95 -9.23
CA THR A 36 -0.59 -9.92 -10.30
C THR A 36 0.88 -10.32 -10.31
N TYR A 37 1.77 -9.48 -9.78
CA TYR A 37 3.21 -9.72 -9.72
C TYR A 37 3.68 -10.30 -8.39
N SER A 38 2.92 -10.06 -7.32
CA SER A 38 3.34 -10.42 -5.97
C SER A 38 3.42 -11.93 -5.80
N ARG A 39 4.52 -12.37 -5.18
CA ARG A 39 4.70 -13.75 -4.75
C ARG A 39 3.73 -14.14 -3.63
N TYR A 40 3.39 -13.18 -2.76
CA TYR A 40 2.54 -13.37 -1.60
C TYR A 40 1.22 -12.62 -1.77
N ASP A 41 0.14 -13.16 -1.22
CA ASP A 41 -1.14 -12.47 -1.20
C ASP A 41 -1.10 -11.26 -0.25
N PHE A 42 -1.91 -10.24 -0.54
CA PHE A 42 -2.08 -9.10 0.34
C PHE A 42 -3.50 -8.51 0.24
N GLY A 43 -3.95 -7.91 1.33
CA GLY A 43 -5.26 -7.24 1.40
C GLY A 43 -5.10 -5.79 1.78
N ILE A 44 -6.03 -4.94 1.33
CA ILE A 44 -6.04 -3.52 1.69
C ILE A 44 -6.75 -3.34 3.03
N THR A 45 -6.06 -2.75 4.00
CA THR A 45 -6.57 -2.50 5.36
C THR A 45 -7.06 -1.07 5.52
N SER A 46 -6.45 -0.11 4.81
CA SER A 46 -6.79 1.31 4.88
C SER A 46 -6.62 1.99 3.52
N GLY A 47 -7.56 2.84 3.15
CA GLY A 47 -7.46 3.76 2.02
C GLY A 47 -7.60 5.19 2.51
N VAL A 48 -8.69 5.88 2.13
CA VAL A 48 -8.95 7.25 2.60
C VAL A 48 -9.19 7.29 4.11
N ARG A 49 -8.64 8.31 4.78
CA ARG A 49 -8.94 8.64 6.18
C ARG A 49 -9.51 10.03 6.32
N THR A 50 -10.41 10.21 7.27
CA THR A 50 -10.82 11.52 7.78
C THR A 50 -9.75 12.11 8.70
N ALA A 51 -9.81 13.42 8.95
CA ALA A 51 -8.94 14.07 9.92
C ALA A 51 -9.06 13.45 11.32
N LYS A 52 -10.28 13.05 11.72
CA LYS A 52 -10.55 12.41 13.00
C LYS A 52 -9.86 11.05 13.10
N GLU A 53 -10.02 10.17 12.11
CA GLU A 53 -9.37 8.85 12.10
C GLU A 53 -7.84 8.99 12.14
N GLN A 54 -7.29 9.95 11.40
CA GLN A 54 -5.85 10.22 11.43
C GLN A 54 -5.39 10.73 12.82
N ASN A 55 -6.20 11.58 13.47
CA ASN A 55 -5.91 12.06 14.81
C ASN A 55 -5.95 10.93 15.86
N GLU A 56 -6.87 9.98 15.73
CA GLU A 56 -6.92 8.80 16.61
C GLU A 56 -5.65 7.95 16.51
N LEU A 57 -5.05 7.84 15.31
CA LEU A 57 -3.75 7.19 15.13
C LEU A 57 -2.61 8.00 15.75
N TYR A 58 -2.64 9.32 15.60
CA TYR A 58 -1.66 10.22 16.22
C TYR A 58 -1.66 10.11 17.75
N LEU A 59 -2.83 10.16 18.38
CA LEU A 59 -2.98 10.02 19.84
C LEU A 59 -2.52 8.67 20.37
N LYS A 60 -2.51 7.63 19.53
CA LYS A 60 -2.01 6.28 19.85
C LYS A 60 -0.50 6.11 19.55
N ASN A 61 0.19 7.17 19.14
CA ASN A 61 1.58 7.12 18.66
C ASN A 61 1.79 6.22 17.42
N ALA A 62 0.72 5.91 16.69
CA ALA A 62 0.77 5.13 15.44
C ALA A 62 0.94 6.03 14.19
N SER A 63 1.06 7.34 14.39
CA SER A 63 1.26 8.35 13.34
C SER A 63 1.98 9.55 13.94
N GLN A 64 2.81 10.21 13.13
CA GLN A 64 3.40 11.52 13.48
C GLN A 64 2.56 12.70 12.97
N LEU A 65 1.51 12.44 12.20
CA LEU A 65 0.64 13.42 11.55
C LEU A 65 -0.70 13.47 12.28
N ASP A 66 -1.08 14.66 12.76
CA ASP A 66 -2.27 14.87 13.62
C ASP A 66 -3.60 14.87 12.87
N GLY A 67 -3.57 14.93 11.54
CA GLY A 67 -4.75 14.95 10.68
C GLY A 67 -5.36 16.34 10.45
N TYR A 68 -4.96 17.36 11.20
CA TYR A 68 -5.53 18.71 11.13
C TYR A 68 -4.50 19.72 10.59
N GLN A 69 -3.40 19.93 11.33
CA GLN A 69 -2.32 20.82 10.94
C GLN A 69 -1.32 20.10 10.03
N ARG A 70 -1.05 18.82 10.33
CA ARG A 70 -0.16 17.94 9.58
C ARG A 70 -1.01 16.82 8.99
N LYS A 71 -1.31 16.95 7.69
CA LYS A 71 -2.18 16.01 6.97
C LYS A 71 -1.41 14.81 6.43
N SER A 72 -2.04 13.65 6.49
CA SER A 72 -1.57 12.40 5.88
C SER A 72 -2.00 12.29 4.42
N LYS A 73 -1.24 11.56 3.61
CA LYS A 73 -1.60 11.20 2.23
C LYS A 73 -2.88 10.35 2.14
N HIS A 74 -3.22 9.63 3.20
CA HIS A 74 -4.52 8.96 3.29
C HIS A 74 -5.69 9.95 3.20
N GLN A 75 -5.55 11.19 3.67
CA GLN A 75 -6.66 12.15 3.65
C GLN A 75 -6.94 12.72 2.26
N THR A 76 -5.98 12.63 1.33
CA THR A 76 -6.10 13.07 -0.06
C THR A 76 -6.31 11.92 -1.04
N GLY A 77 -6.47 10.69 -0.53
CA GLY A 77 -6.59 9.48 -1.35
C GLY A 77 -5.30 9.08 -2.07
N ASP A 78 -4.16 9.63 -1.64
CA ASP A 78 -2.84 9.40 -2.21
C ASP A 78 -2.12 8.19 -1.60
N ALA A 79 -2.71 7.51 -0.60
CA ALA A 79 -2.07 6.40 0.10
C ALA A 79 -3.04 5.26 0.42
N ILE A 80 -2.45 4.08 0.58
CA ILE A 80 -3.07 2.87 1.10
C ILE A 80 -2.16 2.21 2.14
N ASP A 81 -2.78 1.43 3.02
CA ASP A 81 -2.08 0.44 3.83
C ASP A 81 -2.54 -0.96 3.45
N PHE A 82 -1.61 -1.91 3.43
CA PHE A 82 -1.89 -3.32 3.16
C PHE A 82 -1.43 -4.25 4.29
N VAL A 83 -1.97 -5.46 4.30
CA VAL A 83 -1.55 -6.56 5.16
C VAL A 83 -1.06 -7.71 4.30
N ALA A 84 0.02 -8.36 4.72
CA ALA A 84 0.55 -9.54 4.06
C ALA A 84 -0.08 -10.82 4.59
N TYR A 85 -0.23 -11.81 3.72
CA TYR A 85 -0.57 -13.18 4.10
C TYR A 85 0.62 -14.12 3.88
N ASP A 86 0.86 -15.02 4.84
CA ASP A 86 1.87 -16.07 4.73
C ASP A 86 1.47 -17.17 3.74
N GLU A 87 2.32 -18.18 3.55
CA GLU A 87 2.06 -19.28 2.62
C GLU A 87 0.83 -20.14 3.02
N ASN A 88 0.33 -19.98 4.25
CA ASN A 88 -0.87 -20.65 4.75
C ASN A 88 -2.12 -19.75 4.72
N GLY A 89 -2.02 -18.55 4.14
CA GLY A 89 -3.12 -17.57 4.07
C GLY A 89 -3.41 -16.88 5.40
N ARG A 90 -2.48 -16.90 6.36
CA ARG A 90 -2.62 -16.21 7.65
C ARG A 90 -2.00 -14.83 7.59
N VAL A 91 -2.62 -13.87 8.26
CA VAL A 91 -2.04 -12.53 8.42
C VAL A 91 -0.68 -12.64 9.11
N THR A 92 0.33 -11.99 8.53
CA THR A 92 1.68 -11.91 9.08
C THR A 92 2.17 -10.47 9.09
N TRP A 93 2.98 -10.15 10.12
CA TRP A 93 3.65 -8.86 10.28
C TRP A 93 5.16 -8.96 10.06
N ASP A 94 5.64 -10.12 9.62
CA ASP A 94 7.05 -10.35 9.30
C ASP A 94 7.45 -9.49 8.09
N PHE A 95 8.42 -8.61 8.31
CA PHE A 95 8.80 -7.55 7.38
C PHE A 95 9.26 -8.09 6.01
N ARG A 96 9.79 -9.33 5.95
CA ARG A 96 10.22 -9.95 4.69
C ARG A 96 9.10 -10.11 3.67
N TYR A 97 7.85 -10.29 4.13
CA TYR A 97 6.69 -10.37 3.24
C TYR A 97 6.36 -9.01 2.67
N TYR A 98 6.45 -7.96 3.50
CA TYR A 98 6.23 -6.59 3.06
C TYR A 98 7.28 -6.14 2.06
N GLU A 99 8.56 -6.51 2.25
CA GLU A 99 9.62 -6.28 1.24
C GLU A 99 9.27 -6.93 -0.11
N ALA A 100 8.92 -8.22 -0.11
CA ALA A 100 8.57 -8.94 -1.34
C ALA A 100 7.31 -8.39 -2.03
N ILE A 101 6.31 -7.97 -1.26
CA ILE A 101 5.11 -7.31 -1.80
C ILE A 101 5.45 -5.90 -2.32
N ALA A 102 6.29 -5.15 -1.61
CA ALA A 102 6.72 -3.83 -2.03
C ALA A 102 7.51 -3.85 -3.35
N ASP A 103 8.32 -4.88 -3.60
CA ASP A 103 8.96 -5.08 -4.90
C ASP A 103 7.94 -5.23 -6.04
N ALA A 104 6.81 -5.91 -5.77
CA ALA A 104 5.71 -6.01 -6.73
C ALA A 104 5.01 -4.66 -6.95
N PHE A 105 4.81 -3.88 -5.88
CA PHE A 105 4.31 -2.50 -5.98
C PHE A 105 5.24 -1.60 -6.80
N LYS A 106 6.54 -1.62 -6.52
CA LYS A 106 7.57 -0.84 -7.24
C LYS A 106 7.62 -1.21 -8.71
N ARG A 107 7.53 -2.51 -9.03
CA ARG A 107 7.44 -2.99 -10.41
C ARG A 107 6.18 -2.48 -11.12
N ALA A 108 5.01 -2.61 -10.49
CA ALA A 108 3.74 -2.13 -11.06
C ALA A 108 3.74 -0.61 -11.28
N ALA A 109 4.22 0.15 -10.30
CA ALA A 109 4.42 1.59 -10.38
C ALA A 109 5.33 1.99 -11.56
N SER A 110 6.45 1.28 -11.76
CA SER A 110 7.34 1.52 -12.89
C SER A 110 6.67 1.22 -14.24
N GLU A 111 5.90 0.14 -14.35
CA GLU A 111 5.21 -0.25 -15.59
C GLU A 111 4.11 0.75 -15.96
N LEU A 112 3.34 1.21 -14.96
CA LEU A 112 2.27 2.19 -15.13
C LEU A 112 2.76 3.65 -15.19
N LYS A 113 4.07 3.89 -15.00
CA LYS A 113 4.66 5.23 -14.87
C LYS A 113 3.96 6.06 -13.79
N THR A 114 3.64 5.43 -12.67
CA THR A 114 3.00 6.03 -11.50
C THR A 114 3.98 5.97 -10.33
N PRO A 115 4.80 7.01 -10.10
CA PRO A 115 5.79 6.98 -9.02
C PRO A 115 5.15 6.81 -7.65
N ILE A 116 5.68 5.89 -6.84
CA ILE A 116 5.25 5.64 -5.46
C ILE A 116 6.42 5.76 -4.49
N VAL A 117 6.09 5.87 -3.21
CA VAL A 117 7.00 5.66 -2.08
C VAL A 117 6.44 4.52 -1.23
N TRP A 118 7.30 3.62 -0.79
CA TRP A 118 6.97 2.59 0.19
C TRP A 118 7.50 2.99 1.57
N GLY A 119 6.66 2.90 2.61
CA GLY A 119 7.01 3.28 3.96
C GLY A 119 8.15 2.46 4.56
N GLY A 120 8.38 1.24 4.07
CA GLY A 120 9.52 0.40 4.47
C GLY A 120 10.89 0.93 4.02
N ASP A 121 10.91 1.82 3.00
CA ASP A 121 12.14 2.48 2.52
C ASP A 121 12.48 3.74 3.34
N TRP A 122 11.60 4.18 4.25
CA TRP A 122 11.89 5.35 5.08
C TRP A 122 13.10 5.12 6.00
N ARG A 123 13.91 6.17 6.20
CA ARG A 123 15.12 6.10 7.03
C ARG A 123 14.82 5.84 8.50
N THR A 124 13.71 6.37 9.00
CA THR A 124 13.22 6.18 10.37
C THR A 124 11.73 5.92 10.33
N PHE A 125 11.18 5.23 11.33
CA PHE A 125 9.76 4.85 11.38
C PHE A 125 9.31 4.04 10.16
N LYS A 126 10.09 3.02 9.78
CA LYS A 126 9.74 2.13 8.67
C LYS A 126 8.34 1.56 8.85
N ASP A 127 7.51 1.79 7.83
CA ASP A 127 6.11 1.39 7.81
C ASP A 127 5.86 0.43 6.64
N GLY A 128 6.02 -0.87 6.92
CA GLY A 128 5.88 -1.93 5.91
C GLY A 128 4.52 -1.92 5.20
N PRO A 129 3.39 -1.76 5.91
CA PRO A 129 2.06 -1.63 5.30
C PRO A 129 1.88 -0.48 4.31
N HIS A 130 2.67 0.60 4.38
CA HIS A 130 2.29 1.88 3.77
C HIS A 130 2.81 2.07 2.34
N ILE A 131 1.93 2.40 1.40
CA ILE A 131 2.28 2.86 0.04
C ILE A 131 1.60 4.20 -0.23
N GLU A 132 2.35 5.17 -0.72
CA GLU A 132 1.82 6.45 -1.17
C GLU A 132 2.30 6.83 -2.58
N LEU A 133 1.49 7.63 -3.29
CA LEU A 133 1.92 8.28 -4.51
C LEU A 133 3.05 9.27 -4.18
N ALA A 134 4.16 9.17 -4.91
CA ALA A 134 5.22 10.14 -4.79
C ALA A 134 4.72 11.52 -5.23
N ARG A 135 5.24 12.58 -4.63
CA ARG A 135 4.92 13.93 -5.09
C ARG A 135 5.36 14.07 -6.54
N SER A 136 4.46 14.50 -7.41
CA SER A 136 4.85 14.95 -8.74
C SER A 136 5.84 16.10 -8.57
N ASN A 137 7.11 15.86 -8.87
CA ASN A 137 8.03 16.95 -9.15
C ASN A 137 7.62 17.48 -10.52
N THR A 138 6.71 18.45 -10.54
CA THR A 138 6.65 19.38 -11.65
C THR A 138 7.93 20.20 -11.54
N ILE A 139 8.90 19.90 -12.39
CA ILE A 139 10.08 20.76 -12.64
C ILE A 139 9.60 21.92 -13.52
#